data_AF-A0A7C2UA74-F1
#
_entry.id   AF-A0A7C2UA74-F1
#
_cell.length_a   1.000
_cell.length_b   1.000
_cell.length_c   1.000
_cell.angle_alpha   90.00
_cell.angle_beta   90.00
_cell.angle_gamma   90.00
#
_symmetry.space_group_name_H-M   'P 1'
#
loop_
_entity.id
_entity.type
_entity.pdbx_description
1 polymer ?
#
loop_
_entity_poly.entity_id
_entity_poly.type
_entity_poly.pdbx_seq_one_letter_code
_entity_poly.pdbx_strand_id
1 'polypeptide(L)'
;SKETIFAGLAKAQSNLELHGSVVLTGAQDTETPPDGQVDQGNLTFQLALAAGGSPISLDPSANNSRVVMNYTDSDGRVEDVPYTAADIVGDGDQMLEPGELFTITIALSAADGLELGPNERFTIEVVAPSGGFMLIARTMPPAIDPVVDLH
;
A
#
# COMPACT_ATOMS: atom_id res chain seq x y z
N SER A 1 -12.95 1.87 34.60
CA SER A 1 -13.77 1.08 33.64
C SER A 1 -14.06 1.88 32.37
N LYS A 2 -14.37 3.19 32.47
CA LYS A 2 -14.37 4.08 31.29
C LYS A 2 -12.97 4.47 30.78
N GLU A 3 -11.92 4.39 31.59
CA GLU A 3 -10.54 4.61 31.10
C GLU A 3 -9.96 3.45 30.27
N THR A 4 -10.42 2.21 30.47
CA THR A 4 -9.85 1.03 29.79
C THR A 4 -10.37 0.87 28.35
N ILE A 5 -11.61 1.32 28.09
CA ILE A 5 -12.15 1.33 26.73
C ILE A 5 -11.50 2.44 25.89
N PHE A 6 -11.12 3.56 26.52
CA PHE A 6 -10.42 4.64 25.82
C PHE A 6 -8.96 4.28 25.49
N ALA A 7 -8.29 3.49 26.34
CA ALA A 7 -6.96 2.95 26.05
C ALA A 7 -6.96 1.89 24.92
N GLY A 8 -8.10 1.22 24.69
CA GLY A 8 -8.28 0.29 23.57
C GLY A 8 -8.44 1.00 22.23
N LEU A 9 -9.08 2.18 22.22
CA LEU A 9 -9.20 3.03 21.02
C LEU A 9 -7.93 3.88 20.78
N ALA A 10 -7.17 4.19 21.83
CA ALA A 10 -5.92 4.96 21.74
C ALA A 10 -4.68 4.13 21.33
N LYS A 11 -4.81 2.81 21.14
CA LYS A 11 -3.69 1.90 20.79
C LYS A 11 -3.75 1.34 19.36
N ALA A 12 -4.48 2.00 18.48
CA ALA A 12 -4.36 1.82 17.04
C ALA A 12 -4.34 3.19 16.33
N GLN A 13 -3.58 4.14 16.86
CA GLN A 13 -3.07 5.20 15.97
C GLN A 13 -1.98 4.52 15.14
N SER A 14 -2.34 4.14 13.91
CA SER A 14 -1.33 3.83 12.90
C SER A 14 -0.36 5.01 12.87
N ASN A 15 0.95 4.75 12.98
CA ASN A 15 1.96 5.78 12.83
C ASN A 15 2.01 6.34 11.39
N LEU A 16 1.19 5.79 10.49
CA LEU A 16 1.13 6.13 9.08
C LEU A 16 -0.27 6.64 8.73
N GLU A 17 -0.29 7.63 7.86
CA GLU A 17 -1.49 8.17 7.22
C GLU A 17 -1.42 7.93 5.71
N LEU A 18 -2.52 7.47 5.11
CA LEU A 18 -2.71 7.48 3.66
C LEU A 18 -3.03 8.92 3.23
N HIS A 19 -2.26 9.43 2.27
CA HIS A 19 -2.47 10.74 1.67
C HIS A 19 -2.88 10.57 0.20
N GLY A 20 -3.94 11.27 -0.21
CA GLY A 20 -4.45 11.20 -1.57
C GLY A 20 -5.12 9.87 -1.93
N SER A 21 -5.23 9.63 -3.23
CA SER A 21 -5.86 8.44 -3.80
C SER A 21 -4.87 7.28 -3.95
N VAL A 22 -5.42 6.08 -4.11
CA VAL A 22 -4.69 4.96 -4.72
C VAL A 22 -4.90 5.03 -6.24
N VAL A 23 -3.82 5.07 -7.01
CA VAL A 23 -3.87 5.17 -8.47
C VAL A 23 -3.16 4.00 -9.11
N LEU A 24 -3.86 3.29 -9.98
CA LEU A 24 -3.28 2.31 -10.89
C LEU A 24 -2.86 3.01 -12.19
N THR A 25 -1.63 2.76 -12.63
CA THR A 25 -1.12 3.28 -13.91
C THR A 25 -0.45 2.17 -14.72
N GLY A 26 -0.49 2.30 -16.04
CA GLY A 26 0.08 1.32 -16.95
C GLY A 26 -0.62 -0.03 -16.91
N ALA A 27 -1.92 -0.07 -16.57
CA ALA A 27 -2.70 -1.29 -16.49
C ALA A 27 -2.75 -2.00 -17.86
N GLN A 28 -2.29 -3.24 -17.91
CA GLN A 28 -2.29 -4.10 -19.09
C GLN A 28 -2.63 -5.54 -18.69
N ASP A 29 -3.28 -6.24 -19.62
CA ASP A 29 -3.43 -7.70 -19.65
C ASP A 29 -2.43 -8.18 -20.71
N THR A 30 -1.37 -8.86 -20.26
CA THR A 30 -0.28 -9.33 -21.12
C THR A 30 -0.37 -10.82 -21.44
N GLU A 31 -1.38 -11.52 -20.90
CA GLU A 31 -1.61 -12.93 -21.14
C GLU A 31 -2.02 -13.22 -22.58
N THR A 32 -1.72 -14.44 -23.04
CA THR A 32 -2.02 -14.89 -24.40
C THR A 32 -2.68 -16.27 -24.39
N PRO A 33 -4.02 -16.37 -24.58
CA PRO A 33 -4.97 -15.28 -24.84
C PRO A 33 -5.24 -14.40 -23.60
N PRO A 34 -5.64 -13.12 -23.79
CA PRO A 34 -6.07 -12.25 -22.69
C PRO A 34 -7.24 -12.86 -21.91
N ASP A 35 -7.18 -12.79 -20.59
CA ASP A 35 -8.21 -13.32 -19.68
C ASP A 35 -9.03 -12.23 -18.98
N GLY A 36 -8.67 -10.95 -19.20
CA GLY A 36 -9.31 -9.78 -18.63
C GLY A 36 -8.71 -9.31 -17.31
N GLN A 37 -7.66 -9.96 -16.81
CA GLN A 37 -6.95 -9.56 -15.60
C GLN A 37 -5.83 -8.58 -15.92
N VAL A 38 -5.62 -7.61 -15.03
CA VAL A 38 -4.46 -6.73 -15.09
C VAL A 38 -3.29 -7.42 -14.39
N ASP A 39 -2.34 -7.92 -15.18
CA ASP A 39 -1.12 -8.61 -14.73
C ASP A 39 0.13 -7.72 -14.81
N GLN A 40 0.00 -6.52 -15.38
CA GLN A 40 1.05 -5.52 -15.45
C GLN A 40 0.49 -4.12 -15.16
N GLY A 41 1.20 -3.36 -14.32
CA GLY A 41 0.85 -2.00 -13.93
C GLY A 41 1.48 -1.61 -12.61
N ASN A 42 1.25 -0.37 -12.16
CA ASN A 42 1.77 0.17 -10.91
C ASN A 42 0.63 0.71 -10.06
N LEU A 43 0.41 0.11 -8.89
CA LEU A 43 -0.38 0.68 -7.82
C LEU A 43 0.47 1.70 -7.07
N THR A 44 0.01 2.94 -7.02
CA THR A 44 0.70 4.05 -6.36
C THR A 44 -0.20 4.70 -5.31
N PHE A 45 0.37 5.03 -4.16
CA PHE A 45 -0.30 5.76 -3.09
C PHE A 45 0.73 6.49 -2.24
N GLN A 46 0.29 7.48 -1.46
CA GLN A 46 1.22 8.28 -0.67
C GLN A 46 1.08 8.00 0.82
N LEU A 47 2.21 7.97 1.52
CA LEU A 47 2.29 7.81 2.96
C LEU A 47 2.93 9.05 3.59
N ALA A 48 2.33 9.47 4.70
CA ALA A 48 2.91 10.44 5.62
C ALA A 48 2.92 9.88 7.04
N LEU A 49 3.74 10.45 7.91
CA LEU A 49 3.75 10.09 9.31
C LEU A 49 2.54 10.70 10.02
N ALA A 50 1.83 9.89 10.81
CA ALA A 50 0.74 10.37 11.64
C ALA A 50 1.27 11.36 12.71
N ALA A 51 0.41 12.27 13.16
CA ALA A 51 0.79 13.26 14.16
C ALA A 51 1.35 12.60 15.45
N GLY A 52 2.61 12.91 15.77
CA GLY A 52 3.32 12.35 16.93
C GLY A 52 3.93 10.96 16.71
N GLY A 53 3.92 10.44 15.48
CA GLY A 53 4.66 9.24 15.11
C GLY A 53 6.18 9.44 15.23
N SER A 54 6.91 8.34 15.37
CA SER A 54 8.37 8.30 15.25
C SER A 54 8.78 8.00 13.81
N PRO A 55 9.98 8.43 13.37
CA PRO A 55 10.52 8.05 12.06
C PRO A 55 10.42 6.55 11.78
N ILE A 56 10.02 6.20 10.55
CA ILE A 56 9.81 4.81 10.11
C ILE A 56 10.59 4.55 8.82
N SER A 57 11.37 3.46 8.78
CA SER A 57 12.04 3.05 7.56
C SER A 57 11.04 2.49 6.54
N LEU A 58 11.04 3.07 5.35
CA LEU A 58 10.39 2.62 4.13
C LEU A 58 11.36 1.89 3.19
N ASP A 59 12.61 1.63 3.61
CA ASP A 59 13.55 0.82 2.83
C ASP A 59 13.07 -0.64 2.80
N PRO A 60 12.62 -1.18 1.65
CA PRO A 60 12.12 -2.56 1.55
C PRO A 60 13.26 -3.59 1.72
N SER A 61 14.52 -3.19 1.56
CA SER A 61 15.69 -4.05 1.70
C SER A 61 16.22 -4.15 3.13
N ALA A 62 15.71 -3.30 4.04
CA ALA A 62 16.11 -3.34 5.43
C ALA A 62 15.70 -4.67 6.09
N ASN A 63 16.67 -5.28 6.79
CA ASN A 63 16.50 -6.60 7.41
C ASN A 63 15.71 -6.58 8.72
N ASN A 64 15.44 -5.41 9.29
CA ASN A 64 14.64 -5.23 10.49
C ASN A 64 13.98 -3.85 10.52
N SER A 65 12.97 -3.69 11.37
CA SER A 65 12.35 -2.41 11.70
C SER A 65 11.93 -1.55 10.49
N ARG A 66 11.39 -2.19 9.45
CA ARG A 66 10.83 -1.54 8.27
C ARG A 66 9.32 -1.76 8.14
N VAL A 67 8.70 -1.01 7.23
CA VAL A 67 7.34 -1.30 6.77
C VAL A 67 7.31 -2.59 5.97
N VAL A 68 6.30 -3.41 6.27
CA VAL A 68 5.92 -4.60 5.50
C VAL A 68 4.54 -4.35 4.89
N MET A 69 4.36 -4.71 3.62
CA MET A 69 3.08 -4.56 2.93
C MET A 69 2.56 -5.94 2.56
N ASN A 70 1.35 -6.27 2.99
CA ASN A 70 0.70 -7.52 2.60
C ASN A 70 -0.46 -7.19 1.67
N TYR A 71 -0.59 -7.95 0.60
CA TYR A 71 -1.65 -7.81 -0.38
C TYR A 71 -2.64 -8.97 -0.23
N THR A 72 -3.92 -8.71 -0.43
CA THR A 72 -4.96 -9.73 -0.42
C THR A 72 -6.07 -9.34 -1.38
N ASP A 73 -6.48 -10.27 -2.23
CA ASP A 73 -7.57 -10.15 -3.17
C ASP A 73 -8.51 -11.36 -3.08
N SER A 74 -9.22 -11.69 -4.17
CA SER A 74 -10.13 -12.83 -4.18
C SER A 74 -9.42 -14.18 -4.37
N ASP A 75 -8.20 -14.18 -4.90
CA ASP A 75 -7.43 -15.39 -5.20
C ASP A 75 -6.51 -15.80 -4.05
N GLY A 76 -6.00 -14.83 -3.28
CA GLY A 76 -5.16 -15.17 -2.14
C GLY A 76 -4.58 -14.01 -1.36
N ARG A 77 -3.51 -14.32 -0.62
CA ARG A 77 -2.72 -13.38 0.16
C ARG A 77 -1.26 -13.53 -0.22
N VAL A 78 -0.63 -12.41 -0.54
CA VAL A 78 0.81 -12.29 -0.76
C VAL A 78 1.38 -11.45 0.38
N GLU A 79 2.30 -12.04 1.15
CA GLU A 79 2.95 -11.36 2.27
C GLU A 79 4.22 -10.68 1.80
N ASP A 80 4.52 -9.52 2.40
CA ASP A 80 5.75 -8.75 2.13
C ASP A 80 5.98 -8.50 0.64
N VAL A 81 4.96 -7.92 -0.03
CA VAL A 81 5.04 -7.62 -1.46
C VAL A 81 6.20 -6.65 -1.73
N PRO A 82 6.94 -6.83 -2.84
CA PRO A 82 7.95 -5.87 -3.25
C PRO A 82 7.33 -4.50 -3.51
N TYR A 83 7.96 -3.45 -3.00
CA TYR A 83 7.56 -2.07 -3.24
C TYR A 83 8.80 -1.17 -3.39
N THR A 84 8.59 0.01 -3.97
CA THR A 84 9.56 1.10 -3.93
C THR A 84 8.97 2.29 -3.19
N ALA A 85 9.81 3.02 -2.46
CA ALA A 85 9.47 4.27 -1.79
C ALA A 85 10.35 5.40 -2.32
N ALA A 86 9.73 6.49 -2.75
CA ALA A 86 10.40 7.70 -3.22
C ALA A 86 9.77 8.93 -2.57
N ASP A 87 10.59 9.85 -2.08
CA ASP A 87 10.14 11.08 -1.46
C ASP A 87 9.59 12.07 -2.50
N ILE A 88 8.46 12.68 -2.18
CA ILE A 88 7.95 13.88 -2.88
C ILE A 88 8.41 15.11 -2.11
N VAL A 89 8.35 15.02 -0.79
CA VAL A 89 8.85 16.01 0.17
C VAL A 89 9.66 15.21 1.19
N GLY A 90 10.97 15.41 1.21
CA GLY A 90 11.87 14.72 2.11
C GLY A 90 13.31 15.18 1.92
N ASP A 91 14.24 14.43 2.49
CA ASP A 91 15.67 14.72 2.44
C ASP A 91 16.48 13.75 1.54
N GLY A 92 15.79 12.88 0.82
CA GLY A 92 16.37 11.94 -0.15
C GLY A 92 16.80 10.59 0.43
N ASP A 93 16.52 10.30 1.70
CA ASP A 93 16.64 8.94 2.24
C ASP A 93 15.29 8.17 2.17
N GLN A 94 15.23 6.98 2.79
CA GLN A 94 14.02 6.15 2.84
C GLN A 94 13.46 6.05 4.27
N MET A 95 13.68 7.07 5.09
CA MET A 95 13.05 7.26 6.38
C MET A 95 11.83 8.17 6.17
N LEU A 96 10.68 7.80 6.74
CA LEU A 96 9.51 8.66 6.75
C LEU A 96 9.48 9.44 8.06
N GLU A 97 9.75 10.74 7.99
CA GLU A 97 9.85 11.65 9.13
C GLU A 97 8.69 12.64 9.22
N PRO A 98 8.51 13.34 10.35
CA PRO A 98 7.45 14.35 10.49
C PRO A 98 7.57 15.47 9.44
N GLY A 99 6.51 15.61 8.62
CA GLY A 99 6.44 16.63 7.57
C GLY A 99 6.85 16.13 6.19
N GLU A 100 7.26 14.87 6.07
CA GLU A 100 7.61 14.24 4.80
C GLU A 100 6.42 13.52 4.17
N LEU A 101 6.56 13.29 2.85
CA LEU A 101 5.56 12.61 2.04
C LEU A 101 6.27 11.70 1.03
N PHE A 102 5.98 10.41 1.09
CA PHE A 102 6.54 9.42 0.17
C PHE A 102 5.47 8.85 -0.76
N THR A 103 5.84 8.63 -2.02
CA THR A 103 5.09 7.78 -2.93
C THR A 103 5.57 6.34 -2.76
N ILE A 104 4.63 5.46 -2.50
CA ILE A 104 4.82 4.01 -2.56
C ILE A 104 4.36 3.52 -3.93
N THR A 105 5.12 2.61 -4.53
CA THR A 105 4.75 1.92 -5.77
C THR A 105 4.86 0.42 -5.56
N ILE A 106 3.79 -0.31 -5.89
CA ILE A 106 3.75 -1.78 -5.98
C ILE A 106 3.48 -2.13 -7.44
N ALA A 107 4.36 -2.93 -8.05
CA ALA A 107 4.18 -3.41 -9.41
C ALA A 107 3.26 -4.64 -9.40
N LEU A 108 2.26 -4.66 -10.30
CA LEU A 108 1.45 -5.83 -10.57
C LEU A 108 2.23 -6.81 -11.45
N SER A 109 2.04 -8.10 -11.18
CA SER A 109 2.78 -9.21 -11.77
C SER A 109 2.07 -10.52 -11.46
N ALA A 110 1.63 -11.23 -12.51
CA ALA A 110 1.08 -12.59 -12.38
C ALA A 110 2.03 -13.55 -11.66
N ALA A 111 3.33 -13.41 -11.90
CA ALA A 111 4.34 -14.26 -11.26
C ALA A 111 4.41 -14.09 -9.74
N ASP A 112 3.99 -12.93 -9.23
CA ASP A 112 3.97 -12.60 -7.81
C ASP A 112 2.58 -12.78 -7.18
N GLY A 113 1.59 -13.25 -7.95
CA GLY A 113 0.19 -13.36 -7.51
C GLY A 113 -0.46 -11.98 -7.28
N LEU A 114 -0.04 -10.98 -8.06
CA LEU A 114 -0.55 -9.62 -8.01
C LEU A 114 -1.26 -9.30 -9.32
N GLU A 115 -2.46 -9.83 -9.48
CA GLU A 115 -3.33 -9.63 -10.64
C GLU A 115 -4.66 -9.05 -10.16
N LEU A 116 -5.32 -8.28 -11.03
CA LEU A 116 -6.57 -7.61 -10.68
C LEU A 116 -7.58 -7.65 -11.81
N GLY A 117 -8.71 -8.29 -11.56
CA GLY A 117 -9.83 -8.37 -12.48
C GLY A 117 -10.85 -7.21 -12.33
N PRO A 118 -11.79 -7.09 -13.29
CA PRO A 118 -12.90 -6.13 -13.20
C PRO A 118 -13.81 -6.40 -11.98
N ASN A 119 -14.18 -5.36 -11.25
CA ASN A 119 -14.98 -5.44 -10.01
C ASN A 119 -14.32 -6.20 -8.85
N GLU A 120 -13.05 -6.56 -8.98
CA GLU A 120 -12.32 -7.24 -7.93
C GLU A 120 -12.00 -6.30 -6.77
N ARG A 121 -12.04 -6.84 -5.55
CA ARG A 121 -11.62 -6.15 -4.34
C ARG A 121 -10.23 -6.62 -3.96
N PHE A 122 -9.38 -5.66 -3.60
CA PHE A 122 -8.10 -5.94 -2.99
C PHE A 122 -7.86 -5.07 -1.77
N THR A 123 -6.94 -5.51 -0.93
CA THR A 123 -6.50 -4.81 0.27
C THR A 123 -4.99 -4.83 0.35
N ILE A 124 -4.40 -3.66 0.62
CA ILE A 124 -3.00 -3.52 1.03
C ILE A 124 -3.00 -3.24 2.54
N GLU A 125 -2.44 -4.17 3.30
CA GLU A 125 -2.17 -4.02 4.73
C GLU A 125 -0.74 -3.49 4.90
N VAL A 126 -0.62 -2.24 5.31
CA VAL A 126 0.66 -1.58 5.59
C VAL A 126 0.98 -1.75 7.07
N VAL A 127 1.93 -2.63 7.40
CA VAL A 127 2.34 -2.96 8.76
C VAL A 127 3.58 -2.16 9.14
N ALA A 128 3.43 -1.29 10.14
CA ALA A 128 4.55 -0.53 10.70
C ALA A 128 5.36 -1.39 11.69
N PRO A 129 6.69 -1.17 11.80
CA PRO A 129 7.56 -2.00 12.63
C PRO A 129 7.24 -1.93 14.14
N SER A 130 6.57 -0.87 14.60
CA SER A 130 6.15 -0.69 15.98
C SER A 130 4.80 -1.35 16.33
N GLY A 131 4.23 -2.16 15.42
CA GLY A 131 3.05 -2.99 15.67
C GLY A 131 1.69 -2.36 15.31
N GLY A 132 1.68 -1.15 14.75
CA GLY A 132 0.48 -0.57 14.14
C GLY A 132 0.33 -1.01 12.68
N PHE A 133 -0.90 -1.01 12.16
CA PHE A 133 -1.14 -1.27 10.74
C PHE A 133 -2.22 -0.33 10.18
N MET A 134 -2.20 -0.16 8.85
CA MET A 134 -3.21 0.56 8.09
C MET A 134 -3.74 -0.34 6.97
N LEU A 135 -5.06 -0.35 6.77
CA LEU A 135 -5.69 -1.09 5.68
C LEU A 135 -6.12 -0.12 4.57
N ILE A 136 -5.65 -0.38 3.36
CA ILE A 136 -6.04 0.31 2.14
C ILE A 136 -6.86 -0.68 1.32
N ALA A 137 -8.19 -0.61 1.42
CA ALA A 137 -9.10 -1.47 0.65
C ALA A 137 -9.66 -0.71 -0.56
N ARG A 138 -9.63 -1.34 -1.74
CA ARG A 138 -10.07 -0.74 -3.02
C ARG A 138 -10.88 -1.74 -3.84
N THR A 139 -11.59 -1.25 -4.85
CA THR A 139 -12.35 -2.07 -5.78
C THR A 139 -12.07 -1.60 -7.20
N MET A 140 -11.66 -2.52 -8.06
CA MET A 140 -11.44 -2.24 -9.47
C MET A 140 -12.77 -1.90 -10.15
N PRO A 141 -12.79 -0.93 -11.09
CA PRO A 141 -13.98 -0.67 -11.90
C PRO A 141 -14.30 -1.85 -12.83
N PRO A 142 -15.53 -1.91 -13.38
CA PRO A 142 -15.90 -2.93 -14.37
C PRO A 142 -15.19 -2.76 -15.71
N ALA A 143 -14.70 -1.56 -16.02
CA ALA A 143 -13.87 -1.27 -17.19
C ALA A 143 -12.58 -0.64 -16.69
N ILE A 144 -11.45 -1.23 -17.07
CA ILE A 144 -10.13 -0.84 -16.59
C ILE A 144 -9.42 -0.07 -17.71
N ASP A 145 -9.24 1.22 -17.50
CA ASP A 145 -8.41 2.06 -18.36
C ASP A 145 -6.94 1.92 -17.99
N PRO A 146 -5.98 2.31 -18.87
CA PRO A 146 -4.55 2.29 -18.53
C PRO A 146 -4.17 3.13 -17.32
N VAL A 147 -5.04 4.06 -16.89
CA VAL A 147 -4.90 4.85 -15.66
C VAL A 147 -6.24 4.87 -14.93
N VAL A 148 -6.25 4.47 -13.67
CA VAL A 148 -7.46 4.41 -12.83
C VAL A 148 -7.18 5.02 -11.46
N ASP A 149 -7.96 6.02 -11.06
CA ASP A 149 -8.01 6.51 -9.67
C ASP A 149 -9.06 5.71 -8.89
N LEU A 150 -8.62 5.00 -7.85
CA LEU A 150 -9.43 4.08 -7.06
C LEU A 150 -9.98 4.71 -5.77
N HIS A 151 -9.79 6.02 -5.56
CA HIS A 151 -10.28 6.81 -4.41
C HIS A 151 -9.75 6.28 -3.07
#